data_AF-A0A953X0U9-F1
#
_entry.id   AF-A0A953X0U9-F1
#
_cell.length_a   1.000
_cell.length_b   1.000
_cell.length_c   1.000
_cell.angle_alpha   90.00
_cell.angle_beta   90.00
_cell.angle_gamma   90.00
#
_symmetry.space_group_name_H-M   'P 1'
#
loop_
_entity.id
_entity.type
_entity.pdbx_description
1 polymer ?
#
loop_
_entity_poly.entity_id
_entity_poly.type
_entity_poly.pdbx_seq_one_letter_code
_entity_poly.pdbx_strand_id
1 'polypeptide(L)' 'LAIDEKSYGPDHPRVAIRLNNLALLLEDTNRLQEAEPLMRRALAIGEKGYGPDHPSVAIRLSNLAVILQNTNRQHEA' A
#
# COMPACT_ATOMS: atom_id res chain seq x y z
N LEU A 1 -2.80 4.85 12.21
CA LEU A 1 -2.42 5.68 11.04
C LEU A 1 -2.27 7.15 11.42
N ALA A 2 -3.32 7.82 11.91
CA ALA A 2 -3.27 9.25 12.25
C ALA A 2 -2.15 9.66 13.24
N ILE A 3 -1.85 8.83 14.24
CA ILE A 3 -0.73 9.08 15.17
C ILE A 3 0.61 9.09 14.42
N ASP A 4 0.87 8.07 13.59
CA ASP A 4 2.11 7.97 12.83
C ASP A 4 2.23 9.09 11.77
N GLU A 5 1.13 9.48 11.13
CA GLU A 5 1.12 10.61 10.19
C GLU A 5 1.44 11.94 10.90
N LYS A 6 0.90 12.14 12.12
CA LYS A 6 1.20 13.33 12.93
C LYS A 6 2.65 13.33 13.43
N SER A 7 3.18 12.17 13.81
CA SER A 7 4.53 12.05 14.37
C SER A 7 5.65 12.10 13.32
N TYR A 8 5.43 11.50 12.14
CA TYR A 8 6.47 11.34 11.12
C TYR A 8 6.22 12.13 9.83
N GLY A 9 5.00 12.60 9.62
CA GLY A 9 4.55 13.19 8.35
C GLY A 9 3.92 12.14 7.41
N PRO A 10 3.03 12.58 6.51
CA PRO A 10 2.22 11.69 5.67
C PRO A 10 3.02 10.89 4.63
N ASP A 11 4.23 11.34 4.30
CA ASP A 11 5.12 10.72 3.30
C ASP A 11 6.27 9.92 3.95
N HIS A 12 6.20 9.67 5.26
CA HIS A 12 7.26 8.94 5.92
C HIS A 12 7.16 7.44 5.63
N PRO A 13 8.27 6.71 5.41
CA PRO A 13 8.22 5.28 5.13
C PRO A 13 7.52 4.40 6.18
N ARG A 14 7.46 4.86 7.44
CA ARG A 14 6.62 4.21 8.48
C ARG A 14 5.13 4.30 8.17
N VAL A 15 4.65 5.41 7.62
CA VAL A 15 3.25 5.56 7.17
C VAL A 15 2.96 4.58 6.04
N ALA A 16 3.88 4.39 5.09
CA ALA A 16 3.75 3.38 4.04
C ALA A 16 3.60 1.95 4.58
N ILE A 17 4.34 1.59 5.64
CA ILE A 17 4.20 0.28 6.29
C ILE A 17 2.80 0.12 6.91
N ARG A 18 2.28 1.16 7.58
CA ARG A 18 0.93 1.13 8.17
C ARG A 18 -0.17 1.04 7.13
N LEU A 19 -0.05 1.79 6.04
CA LEU A 19 -0.99 1.77 4.92
C LEU A 19 -1.02 0.39 4.27
N ASN A 20 0.14 -0.22 4.00
CA ASN A 20 0.23 -1.59 3.49
C ASN A 20 -0.52 -2.59 4.39
N ASN A 21 -0.27 -2.54 5.69
CA ASN A 21 -0.90 -3.48 6.62
C ASN A 21 -2.42 -3.28 6.73
N LEU A 22 -2.89 -2.04 6.66
CA LEU A 22 -4.33 -1.75 6.65
C LEU A 22 -4.99 -2.24 5.36
N ALA A 23 -4.33 -2.05 4.21
CA ALA A 23 -4.81 -2.55 2.93
C ALA A 23 -4.92 -4.08 2.92
N LEU A 24 -3.93 -4.80 3.45
CA LEU A 24 -3.99 -6.26 3.61
C LEU A 24 -5.16 -6.71 4.51
N LEU A 25 -5.37 -6.03 5.65
CA LEU A 25 -6.51 -6.31 6.51
C LEU A 25 -7.87 -6.07 5.83
N LEU A 26 -7.94 -5.06 4.96
CA LEU A 26 -9.15 -4.78 4.18
C LEU A 26 -9.36 -5.84 3.09
N GLU A 27 -8.29 -6.34 2.50
CA GLU A 27 -8.34 -7.46 1.54
C GLU A 27 -8.84 -8.75 2.22
N ASP A 28 -8.29 -9.10 3.38
CA ASP A 28 -8.75 -10.22 4.22
C ASP A 28 -10.24 -10.12 4.63
N THR A 29 -10.79 -8.89 4.66
CA THR A 29 -12.19 -8.62 4.99
C THR A 29 -13.06 -8.34 3.75
N ASN A 30 -12.56 -8.65 2.55
CA ASN A 30 -13.22 -8.48 1.25
C ASN A 30 -13.64 -7.02 0.93
N ARG A 31 -12.97 -6.03 1.54
CA ARG A 31 -13.18 -4.59 1.33
C ARG A 31 -12.16 -4.02 0.34
N LEU A 32 -12.11 -4.65 -0.84
CA LEU A 32 -11.04 -4.44 -1.81
C LEU A 32 -11.00 -3.01 -2.38
N GLN A 33 -12.15 -2.36 -2.54
CA GLN A 33 -12.26 -0.99 -3.02
C GLN A 33 -11.66 0.03 -2.04
N GLU A 34 -11.58 -0.32 -0.75
CA GLU A 34 -10.92 0.50 0.27
C GLU A 34 -9.44 0.14 0.40
N ALA A 35 -9.07 -1.12 0.13
CA ALA A 35 -7.69 -1.61 0.17
C ALA A 35 -6.82 -0.99 -0.93
N GLU A 36 -7.31 -0.96 -2.18
CA GLU A 36 -6.57 -0.49 -3.36
C GLU A 36 -5.97 0.92 -3.18
N PRO A 37 -6.74 1.98 -2.85
CA PRO A 37 -6.19 3.32 -2.73
C PRO A 37 -5.13 3.43 -1.61
N LEU A 38 -5.28 2.67 -0.53
CA LEU A 38 -4.30 2.63 0.56
C LEU A 38 -3.00 1.96 0.12
N MET A 39 -3.08 0.88 -0.66
CA MET A 39 -1.90 0.19 -1.19
C MET A 39 -1.17 1.07 -2.23
N ARG A 40 -1.90 1.75 -3.13
CA ARG A 40 -1.30 2.71 -4.07
C ARG A 40 -0.58 3.84 -3.35
N ARG A 41 -1.18 4.38 -2.28
CA ARG A 41 -0.53 5.41 -1.45
C ARG A 41 0.71 4.85 -0.74
N ALA A 42 0.65 3.64 -0.20
CA ALA A 42 1.80 2.98 0.41
C ALA A 42 2.97 2.81 -0.57
N LEU A 43 2.66 2.43 -1.81
CA LEU A 43 3.62 2.27 -2.89
C LEU A 43 4.31 3.59 -3.22
N ALA A 44 3.54 4.65 -3.50
CA ALA A 44 4.10 5.97 -3.84
C ALA A 44 5.03 6.53 -2.75
N ILE A 45 4.67 6.34 -1.48
CA ILE A 45 5.52 6.75 -0.35
C ILE A 45 6.79 5.89 -0.29
N GLY A 46 6.66 4.58 -0.51
CA GLY A 46 7.79 3.66 -0.55
C GLY A 46 8.80 4.00 -1.65
N GLU A 47 8.32 4.27 -2.86
CA GLU A 47 9.13 4.68 -4.00
C GLU A 47 9.86 6.00 -3.74
N LYS A 48 9.15 7.00 -3.19
CA LYS A 48 9.74 8.30 -2.84
C LYS A 48 10.79 8.18 -1.72
N GLY A 49 10.55 7.31 -0.75
CA GLY A 49 11.39 7.18 0.44
C GLY A 49 12.61 6.27 0.27
N TYR A 50 12.48 5.20 -0.52
CA TYR A 50 13.53 4.17 -0.67
C TYR A 50 14.04 3.99 -2.09
N GLY A 51 13.35 4.54 -3.10
CA GLY A 51 13.60 4.26 -4.50
C GLY A 51 12.82 3.03 -5.02
N PRO A 52 12.60 2.93 -6.34
CA PRO A 52 11.76 1.89 -6.95
C PRO A 52 12.32 0.47 -6.80
N ASP A 53 13.65 0.32 -6.73
CA ASP A 53 14.32 -0.99 -6.67
C ASP A 53 14.41 -1.57 -5.24
N HIS A 54 13.87 -0.87 -4.25
CA HIS A 54 13.95 -1.32 -2.86
C HIS A 54 13.05 -2.54 -2.62
N PRO A 55 13.49 -3.57 -1.86
CA PRO A 55 12.68 -4.78 -1.62
C PRO A 55 11.29 -4.49 -1.03
N SER A 56 11.17 -3.46 -0.18
CA SER A 56 9.87 -3.05 0.37
C SER A 56 8.91 -2.45 -0.66
N VAL A 57 9.41 -1.90 -1.77
CA VAL A 57 8.59 -1.43 -2.90
C VAL A 57 8.11 -2.63 -3.70
N ALA A 58 8.99 -3.59 -3.99
CA ALA A 58 8.64 -4.85 -4.66
C ALA A 58 7.51 -5.60 -3.92
N ILE A 59 7.60 -5.72 -2.59
CA ILE A 59 6.55 -6.35 -1.78
C ILE A 59 5.21 -5.62 -1.94
N ARG A 60 5.21 -4.28 -1.92
CA ARG A 60 3.98 -3.49 -2.10
C ARG A 60 3.38 -3.63 -3.50
N LEU A 61 4.22 -3.73 -4.54
CA LEU A 61 3.78 -4.03 -5.90
C LEU A 61 3.09 -5.39 -5.96
N SER A 62 3.68 -6.44 -5.39
CA SER A 62 3.08 -7.77 -5.33
C SER A 62 1.72 -7.74 -4.61
N ASN A 63 1.62 -7.02 -3.49
CA ASN A 63 0.36 -6.91 -2.76
C ASN A 63 -0.70 -6.13 -3.54
N LEU A 64 -0.31 -5.07 -4.27
CA LEU A 64 -1.22 -4.32 -5.14
C LEU A 64 -1.76 -5.21 -6.28
N ALA A 65 -0.91 -6.03 -6.90
CA ALA A 65 -1.32 -6.96 -7.94
C ALA A 65 -2.38 -7.96 -7.44
N VAL A 66 -2.22 -8.49 -6.21
CA VAL A 66 -3.21 -9.37 -5.58
C VAL A 66 -4.55 -8.65 -5.39
N ILE A 67 -4.54 -7.43 -4.86
CA ILE A 67 -5.77 -6.63 -4.67
C ILE A 67 -6.46 -6.36 -6.03
N LEU A 68 -5.70 -6.08 -7.09
CA LEU A 68 -6.24 -5.82 -8.42
C LEU A 68 -6.83 -7.06 -9.09
N GLN A 69 -6.19 -8.23 -8.90
CA GLN A 69 -6.74 -9.51 -9.32
C GLN A 69 -8.09 -9.79 -8.62
N ASN A 70 -8.16 -9.53 -7.32
CA ASN A 70 -9.37 -9.76 -6.53
C ASN A 70 -10.50 -8.75 -6.86
N THR A 71 -10.18 -7.55 -7.36
CA THR A 71 -11.18 -6.55 -7.81
C THR A 71 -11.66 -6.75 -9.25
N ASN A 72 -11.27 -7.83 -9.94
CA ASN A 72 -11.51 -8.03 -11.38
C ASN A 72 -10.90 -6.93 -12.28
N ARG A 73 -9.93 -6.15 -11.79
CA ARG A 73 -9.19 -5.14 -12.58
C ARG A 73 -7.84 -5.69 -13.05
N GLN A 74 -7.87 -6.89 -13.63
CA GLN A 74 -6.67 -7.65 -14.02
C GLN A 74 -5.75 -6.93 -15.03
N HIS A 75 -6.27 -5.94 -15.77
CA HIS A 75 -5.49 -5.16 -16.73
C HIS A 75 -4.57 -4.11 -16.08
N GLU A 76 -4.72 -3.87 -14.76
CA GLU A 76 -3.87 -2.96 -13.98
C GLU A 76 -2.94 -3.69 -13.01
N ALA A 77 -3.07 -5.02 -12.88
CA ALA A 77 -2.28 -5.88 -12.00
C ALA A 77 -0.91 -6.19 -12.60
#